data_AF-A0A8I0FCB5-F1
#
_entry.id   AF-A0A8I0FCB5-F1
#
_cell.length_a   1.000
_cell.length_b   1.000
_cell.length_c   1.000
_cell.angle_alpha   90.00
_cell.angle_beta   90.00
_cell.angle_gamma   90.00
#
_symmetry.space_group_name_H-M   'P 1'
#
loop_
_entity.id
_entity.type
_entity.pdbx_description
1 polymer ?
#
loop_
_entity_poly.entity_id
_entity_poly.type
_entity_poly.pdbx_seq_one_letter_code
_entity_poly.pdbx_strand_id
1 'polypeptide(L)'
;FLRQQTDQPIKWALPGPMTMIDTLYDGHYKSREKLAWEFAKILNQEAKELEAAGVDIIQFDEPAFNVFFDEVNDWGIATLERAIEGLKCETAVHICYGYGIKANTDWKKTLGSEWRQYEEAFPKLQTSNIDIISLECHNSR
;
A
#
# COMPACT_ATOMS: atom_id res chain seq x y z
N PHE A 1 -13.17 -8.31 -17.93
CA PHE A 1 -12.80 -9.68 -18.37
C PHE A 1 -12.79 -10.67 -17.20
N LEU A 2 -11.91 -10.50 -16.20
CA LEU A 2 -11.74 -11.47 -15.10
C LEU A 2 -13.05 -11.79 -14.34
N ARG A 3 -13.87 -10.77 -14.05
CA ARG A 3 -15.17 -10.94 -13.38
C ARG A 3 -16.11 -11.92 -14.06
N GLN A 4 -16.01 -12.08 -15.39
CA GLN A 4 -16.85 -13.01 -16.17
C GLN A 4 -16.33 -14.45 -16.13
N GLN A 5 -15.13 -14.70 -15.58
CA GLN A 5 -14.48 -16.02 -15.58
C GLN A 5 -14.73 -16.80 -14.28
N THR A 6 -15.28 -16.16 -13.25
CA THR A 6 -15.46 -16.75 -11.92
C THR A 6 -16.50 -15.98 -11.13
N ASP A 7 -17.20 -16.65 -10.23
CA ASP A 7 -18.07 -16.04 -9.21
C ASP A 7 -17.37 -15.91 -7.85
N GLN A 8 -16.10 -16.35 -7.73
CA GLN A 8 -15.32 -16.21 -6.50
C GLN A 8 -14.91 -14.76 -6.24
N PRO A 9 -14.64 -14.36 -4.97
CA PRO A 9 -14.12 -13.03 -4.68
C PRO A 9 -12.83 -12.70 -5.44
N ILE A 10 -12.77 -11.52 -6.04
CA ILE A 10 -11.62 -10.99 -6.78
C ILE A 10 -10.93 -9.93 -5.94
N LYS A 11 -9.64 -10.15 -5.70
CA LYS A 11 -8.74 -9.14 -5.14
C LYS A 11 -7.86 -8.56 -6.23
N TRP A 12 -7.86 -7.23 -6.38
CA TRP A 12 -7.04 -6.52 -7.35
C TRP A 12 -6.08 -5.58 -6.62
N ALA A 13 -4.80 -5.60 -7.00
CA ALA A 13 -3.77 -4.77 -6.37
C ALA A 13 -3.41 -3.56 -7.25
N LEU A 14 -3.31 -2.40 -6.62
CA LEU A 14 -2.75 -1.16 -7.14
C LEU A 14 -1.53 -0.78 -6.30
N PRO A 15 -0.52 -0.09 -6.86
CA PRO A 15 0.53 0.48 -6.03
C PRO A 15 -0.05 1.59 -5.13
N GLY A 16 0.41 1.69 -3.90
CA GLY A 16 0.02 2.79 -3.00
C GLY A 16 0.74 4.11 -3.34
N PRO A 17 0.20 5.27 -2.91
CA PRO A 17 0.74 6.58 -3.25
C PRO A 17 2.23 6.76 -2.89
N MET A 18 2.68 6.26 -1.73
CA MET A 18 4.06 6.43 -1.29
C MET A 18 5.01 5.56 -2.09
N THR A 19 4.64 4.30 -2.34
CA THR A 19 5.43 3.40 -3.17
C THR A 19 5.52 3.89 -4.62
N MET A 20 4.48 4.53 -5.15
CA MET A 20 4.53 5.14 -6.48
C MET A 20 5.60 6.25 -6.57
N ILE A 21 5.64 7.17 -5.61
CA ILE A 21 6.63 8.27 -5.62
C ILE A 21 8.06 7.79 -5.35
N ASP A 22 8.22 6.63 -4.72
CA ASP A 22 9.53 6.05 -4.43
C ASP A 22 10.13 5.27 -5.62
N THR A 23 9.30 4.95 -6.61
CA THR A 23 9.67 4.12 -7.77
C THR A 23 9.76 4.91 -9.07
N LEU A 24 9.95 6.23 -8.98
CA LEU A 24 10.09 7.11 -10.15
C LEU A 24 11.06 8.26 -9.91
N TYR A 25 11.39 8.96 -10.99
CA TYR A 25 12.11 10.23 -10.91
C TYR A 25 11.15 11.40 -11.10
N ASP A 26 10.97 12.23 -10.07
CA ASP A 26 10.12 13.42 -10.14
C ASP A 26 10.85 14.60 -10.78
N GLY A 27 10.54 14.82 -12.06
CA GLY A 27 11.01 15.94 -12.87
C GLY A 27 10.30 17.27 -12.61
N HIS A 28 9.17 17.30 -11.91
CA HIS A 28 8.19 18.40 -11.95
C HIS A 28 7.77 18.93 -10.58
N TYR A 29 7.19 18.09 -9.71
CA TYR A 29 6.61 18.54 -8.44
C TYR A 29 7.70 18.86 -7.40
N LYS A 30 8.85 18.18 -7.50
CA LYS A 30 10.02 18.27 -6.60
C LYS A 30 9.63 18.10 -5.13
N SER A 31 8.58 17.31 -4.87
CA SER A 31 8.02 17.10 -3.55
C SER A 31 7.26 15.78 -3.52
N ARG A 32 7.76 14.83 -2.71
CA ARG A 32 7.17 13.50 -2.53
C ARG A 32 5.72 13.60 -2.07
N GLU A 33 5.46 14.39 -1.04
CA GLU A 33 4.12 14.61 -0.50
C GLU A 33 3.16 15.17 -1.55
N LYS A 34 3.53 16.26 -2.25
CA LYS A 34 2.64 16.87 -3.26
C LYS A 34 2.29 15.88 -4.37
N LEU A 35 3.28 15.13 -4.85
CA LEU A 35 3.06 14.15 -5.90
C LEU A 35 2.24 12.95 -5.39
N ALA A 36 2.47 12.49 -4.16
CA ALA A 36 1.70 11.41 -3.54
C ALA A 36 0.22 11.79 -3.40
N TRP A 37 -0.09 13.05 -3.05
CA TRP A 37 -1.48 13.54 -3.03
C TRP A 37 -2.15 13.54 -4.40
N GLU A 38 -1.44 13.86 -5.48
CA GLU A 38 -1.99 13.74 -6.83
C GLU A 38 -2.20 12.28 -7.23
N PHE A 39 -1.26 11.39 -6.91
CA PHE A 39 -1.46 9.96 -7.13
C PHE A 39 -2.61 9.38 -6.32
N ALA A 40 -2.82 9.80 -5.07
CA ALA A 40 -3.96 9.36 -4.28
C ALA A 40 -5.30 9.69 -4.96
N LYS A 41 -5.43 10.86 -5.59
CA LYS A 41 -6.64 11.22 -6.35
C LYS A 41 -6.82 10.38 -7.61
N ILE A 42 -5.72 10.05 -8.30
CA ILE A 42 -5.74 9.21 -9.51
C ILE A 42 -6.09 7.76 -9.14
N LEU A 43 -5.45 7.23 -8.10
CA LEU A 43 -5.71 5.90 -7.56
C LEU A 43 -7.15 5.75 -7.10
N ASN A 44 -7.75 6.77 -6.49
CA ASN A 44 -9.17 6.74 -6.11
C ASN A 44 -10.11 6.65 -7.32
N GLN A 45 -9.78 7.31 -8.43
CA GLN A 45 -10.55 7.20 -9.66
C GLN A 45 -10.48 5.79 -10.23
N GLU A 46 -9.25 5.25 -10.36
CA GLU A 46 -9.02 3.88 -10.83
C GLU A 46 -9.72 2.84 -9.92
N ALA A 47 -9.59 2.98 -8.60
CA ALA A 47 -10.19 2.07 -7.65
C ALA A 47 -11.72 2.05 -7.75
N LYS A 48 -12.36 3.21 -7.95
CA LYS A 48 -13.81 3.29 -8.15
C LYS A 48 -14.24 2.62 -9.47
N GLU A 49 -13.44 2.74 -10.52
CA GLU A 49 -13.71 2.04 -11.78
C GLU A 49 -13.52 0.52 -11.63
N LEU A 50 -12.52 0.06 -10.87
CA LEU A 50 -12.33 -1.35 -10.54
C LEU A 50 -13.48 -1.91 -9.70
N GLU A 51 -13.97 -1.16 -8.70
CA GLU A 51 -15.16 -1.51 -7.93
C GLU A 51 -16.39 -1.64 -8.84
N ALA A 52 -16.62 -0.66 -9.71
CA ALA A 52 -17.72 -0.70 -10.68
C ALA A 52 -17.60 -1.88 -11.67
N ALA A 53 -16.39 -2.34 -11.95
CA ALA A 53 -16.12 -3.53 -12.76
C ALA A 53 -16.34 -4.86 -12.00
N GLY A 54 -16.67 -4.81 -10.71
CA GLY A 54 -17.00 -5.95 -9.86
C GLY A 54 -15.81 -6.56 -9.10
N VAL A 55 -14.75 -5.78 -8.83
CA VAL A 55 -13.69 -6.18 -7.89
C VAL A 55 -14.23 -6.13 -6.46
N ASP A 56 -13.99 -7.19 -5.69
CA ASP A 56 -14.53 -7.34 -4.33
C ASP A 56 -13.59 -6.78 -3.25
N ILE A 57 -12.26 -6.87 -3.50
CA ILE A 57 -11.23 -6.34 -2.59
C ILE A 57 -10.21 -5.54 -3.41
N ILE A 58 -10.02 -4.27 -3.05
CA ILE A 58 -8.98 -3.43 -3.66
C ILE A 58 -7.82 -3.29 -2.70
N GLN A 59 -6.66 -3.81 -3.09
CA GLN A 59 -5.42 -3.76 -2.32
C GLN A 59 -4.52 -2.63 -2.80
N PHE A 60 -3.94 -1.88 -1.87
CA PHE A 60 -2.89 -0.90 -2.11
C PHE A 60 -1.56 -1.44 -1.58
N ASP A 61 -0.59 -1.64 -2.46
CA ASP A 61 0.72 -2.15 -2.12
C ASP A 61 1.61 -1.01 -1.62
N GLU A 62 1.93 -1.00 -0.32
CA GLU A 62 2.78 -0.02 0.35
C GLU A 62 4.00 -0.64 1.06
N PRO A 63 4.91 -1.34 0.35
CA PRO A 63 6.19 -1.76 0.93
C PRO A 63 7.02 -0.57 1.44
N ALA A 64 6.83 0.64 0.90
CA ALA A 64 7.50 1.87 1.37
C ALA A 64 7.16 2.22 2.83
N PHE A 65 6.03 1.73 3.37
CA PHE A 65 5.68 1.95 4.77
C PHE A 65 6.64 1.26 5.76
N ASN A 66 7.40 0.25 5.31
CA ASN A 66 8.46 -0.39 6.10
C ASN A 66 9.79 0.38 6.09
N VAL A 67 9.86 1.54 5.43
CA VAL A 67 11.11 2.31 5.24
C VAL A 67 10.99 3.76 5.71
N PHE A 68 9.91 4.47 5.38
CA PHE A 68 9.79 5.92 5.58
C PHE A 68 8.82 6.30 6.71
N PHE A 69 9.09 5.86 7.94
CA PHE A 69 8.15 5.96 9.07
C PHE A 69 7.63 7.38 9.35
N ASP A 70 8.49 8.40 9.31
CA ASP A 70 8.08 9.80 9.52
C ASP A 70 7.11 10.24 8.42
N GLU A 71 7.40 9.93 7.16
CA GLU A 71 6.52 10.27 6.02
C GLU A 71 5.18 9.51 6.10
N VAL A 72 5.19 8.24 6.54
CA VAL A 72 3.96 7.45 6.73
C VAL A 72 3.05 8.15 7.74
N ASN A 73 3.64 8.60 8.84
CA ASN A 73 2.93 9.26 9.90
C ASN A 73 2.46 10.67 9.47
N ASP A 74 3.29 11.45 8.79
CA ASP A 74 2.92 12.82 8.43
C ASP A 74 1.84 12.88 7.34
N TRP A 75 1.96 12.06 6.29
CA TRP A 75 1.06 12.14 5.13
C TRP A 75 0.76 10.79 4.45
N GLY A 76 1.56 9.75 4.63
CA GLY A 76 1.37 8.47 3.93
C GLY A 76 0.00 7.85 4.18
N ILE A 77 -0.41 7.75 5.45
CA ILE A 77 -1.74 7.24 5.82
C ILE A 77 -2.85 8.16 5.28
N ALA A 78 -2.66 9.48 5.31
CA ALA A 78 -3.65 10.42 4.78
C ALA A 78 -3.83 10.29 3.25
N THR A 79 -2.74 10.05 2.52
CA THR A 79 -2.81 9.79 1.07
C THR A 79 -3.46 8.44 0.77
N LEU A 80 -3.24 7.42 1.61
CA LEU A 80 -3.92 6.13 1.50
C LEU A 80 -5.43 6.27 1.74
N GLU A 81 -5.83 7.01 2.79
CA GLU A 81 -7.23 7.36 3.07
C GLU A 81 -7.89 8.07 1.87
N ARG A 82 -7.16 9.00 1.25
CA ARG A 82 -7.65 9.68 0.05
C ARG A 82 -7.82 8.73 -1.13
N ALA A 83 -6.94 7.72 -1.27
CA ALA A 83 -7.03 6.72 -2.32
C ALA A 83 -8.26 5.80 -2.14
N ILE A 84 -8.65 5.49 -0.91
CA ILE A 84 -9.83 4.65 -0.62
C ILE A 84 -11.16 5.41 -0.47
N GLU A 85 -11.12 6.73 -0.45
CA GLU A 85 -12.28 7.58 -0.17
C GLU A 85 -13.51 7.23 -1.04
N GLY A 86 -14.58 6.81 -0.36
CA GLY A 86 -15.89 6.58 -0.97
C GLY A 86 -16.10 5.19 -1.57
N LEU A 87 -15.08 4.32 -1.58
CA LEU A 87 -15.25 2.89 -1.90
C LEU A 87 -16.24 2.24 -0.93
N LYS A 88 -16.86 1.16 -1.39
CA LYS A 88 -17.84 0.31 -0.70
C LYS A 88 -17.38 -1.14 -0.62
N CYS A 89 -16.56 -1.58 -1.56
CA CYS A 89 -15.83 -2.85 -1.50
C CYS A 89 -14.81 -2.83 -0.35
N GLU A 90 -14.36 -4.01 0.06
CA GLU A 90 -13.30 -4.10 1.07
C GLU A 90 -11.99 -3.52 0.51
N THR A 91 -11.23 -2.89 1.39
CA THR A 91 -9.94 -2.29 1.07
C THR A 91 -8.83 -2.96 1.86
N ALA A 92 -7.69 -3.17 1.21
CA ALA A 92 -6.53 -3.78 1.83
C ALA A 92 -5.29 -2.90 1.65
N VAL A 93 -4.39 -2.95 2.63
CA VAL A 93 -3.01 -2.46 2.46
C VAL A 93 -2.05 -3.63 2.59
N HIS A 94 -1.08 -3.73 1.68
CA HIS A 94 -0.03 -4.73 1.75
C HIS A 94 1.31 -4.11 2.11
N ILE A 95 1.90 -4.56 3.21
CA ILE A 95 3.20 -4.12 3.71
C ILE A 95 4.09 -5.35 3.89
N CYS A 96 5.26 -5.35 3.26
CA CYS A 96 6.16 -6.52 3.24
C CYS A 96 7.63 -6.11 3.26
N TYR A 97 8.52 -7.10 3.27
CA TYR A 97 9.97 -6.90 3.21
C TYR A 97 10.52 -7.17 1.80
N GLY A 98 9.68 -6.93 0.79
CA GLY A 98 10.01 -6.98 -0.63
C GLY A 98 10.05 -8.38 -1.26
N TYR A 99 10.27 -8.40 -2.58
CA TYR A 99 10.38 -9.62 -3.37
C TYR A 99 11.54 -10.53 -2.96
N GLY A 100 11.47 -11.80 -3.40
CA GLY A 100 12.49 -12.84 -3.18
C GLY A 100 13.77 -12.65 -4.00
N ILE A 101 14.39 -11.47 -3.92
CA ILE A 101 15.62 -11.12 -4.63
C ILE A 101 16.82 -10.99 -3.67
N LYS A 102 18.04 -11.08 -4.23
CA LYS A 102 19.28 -11.05 -3.44
C LYS A 102 19.38 -9.82 -2.54
N ALA A 103 19.06 -8.64 -3.05
CA ALA A 103 19.09 -7.39 -2.30
C ALA A 103 18.24 -7.46 -1.02
N ASN A 104 16.98 -7.89 -1.13
CA ASN A 104 16.06 -8.00 0.02
C ASN A 104 16.48 -9.10 0.98
N THR A 105 16.92 -10.26 0.48
CA THR A 105 17.39 -11.35 1.36
C THR A 105 18.67 -11.00 2.10
N ASP A 106 19.53 -10.15 1.56
CA ASP A 106 20.70 -9.64 2.27
C ASP A 106 20.31 -8.58 3.30
N TRP A 107 19.43 -7.65 2.94
CA TRP A 107 18.88 -6.67 3.87
C TRP A 107 18.17 -7.33 5.07
N LYS A 108 17.36 -8.38 4.84
CA LYS A 108 16.71 -9.16 5.92
C LYS A 108 17.70 -9.71 6.95
N LYS A 109 18.95 -10.01 6.57
CA LYS A 109 19.98 -10.48 7.51
C LYS A 109 20.51 -9.37 8.41
N THR A 110 20.32 -8.10 8.05
CA THR A 110 20.77 -6.94 8.83
C THR A 110 19.72 -6.43 9.83
N LEU A 111 18.49 -6.95 9.77
CA LEU A 111 17.35 -6.46 10.58
C LEU A 111 17.35 -6.95 12.04
N GLY A 112 18.32 -7.77 12.44
CA GLY A 112 18.44 -8.24 13.82
C GLY A 112 17.45 -9.34 14.20
N SER A 113 17.17 -9.44 15.50
CA SER A 113 16.38 -10.53 16.10
C SER A 113 14.88 -10.31 16.10
N GLU A 114 14.41 -9.07 15.91
CA GLU A 114 12.99 -8.69 15.88
C GLU A 114 12.78 -7.63 14.80
N TRP A 115 11.82 -7.84 13.90
CA TRP A 115 11.49 -6.89 12.85
C TRP A 115 10.24 -6.09 13.24
N ARG A 116 10.47 -4.96 13.91
CA ARG A 116 9.43 -4.15 14.57
C ARG A 116 8.91 -2.97 13.73
N GLN A 117 9.22 -2.93 12.44
CA GLN A 117 8.83 -1.83 11.54
C GLN A 117 7.32 -1.56 11.54
N TYR A 118 6.52 -2.62 11.67
CA TYR A 118 5.06 -2.51 11.75
C TYR A 118 4.55 -1.69 12.94
N GLU A 119 5.30 -1.62 14.05
CA GLU A 119 4.90 -0.85 15.23
C GLU A 119 4.78 0.65 14.96
N GLU A 120 5.49 1.14 13.94
CA GLU A 120 5.50 2.55 13.55
C GLU A 120 4.25 2.97 12.75
N ALA A 121 3.61 2.03 12.04
CA ALA A 121 2.47 2.31 11.16
C ALA A 121 1.13 1.74 11.67
N PHE A 122 1.16 0.63 12.41
CA PHE A 122 -0.04 -0.08 12.86
C PHE A 122 -0.98 0.78 13.70
N PRO A 123 -0.53 1.63 14.65
CA PRO A 123 -1.44 2.46 15.42
C PRO A 123 -2.30 3.38 14.55
N LYS A 124 -1.74 3.93 13.46
CA LYS A 124 -2.51 4.77 12.53
C LYS A 124 -3.41 3.96 11.61
N LEU A 125 -2.94 2.80 11.13
CA LEU A 125 -3.75 1.88 10.33
C LEU A 125 -4.96 1.35 11.12
N GLN A 126 -4.79 1.07 12.42
CA GLN A 126 -5.87 0.65 13.30
C GLN A 126 -7.00 1.69 13.44
N THR A 127 -6.68 2.98 13.26
CA THR A 127 -7.67 4.07 13.28
C THR A 127 -8.12 4.51 11.89
N SER A 128 -7.62 3.87 10.84
CA SER A 128 -7.94 4.17 9.45
C SER A 128 -9.22 3.47 8.99
N ASN A 129 -9.68 3.81 7.78
CA ASN A 129 -10.80 3.13 7.12
C ASN A 129 -10.37 1.91 6.28
N ILE A 130 -9.11 1.45 6.38
CA ILE A 130 -8.65 0.21 5.71
C ILE A 130 -9.22 -1.02 6.43
N ASP A 131 -9.80 -1.95 5.68
CA ASP A 131 -10.46 -3.14 6.24
C ASP A 131 -9.48 -4.29 6.52
N ILE A 132 -8.48 -4.47 5.65
CA ILE A 132 -7.59 -5.65 5.66
C ILE A 132 -6.12 -5.22 5.65
N ILE A 133 -5.32 -5.78 6.58
CA ILE A 133 -3.87 -5.59 6.59
C ILE A 133 -3.18 -6.88 6.11
N SER A 134 -2.53 -6.83 4.94
CA SER A 134 -1.75 -7.94 4.38
C SER A 134 -0.26 -7.80 4.77
N LEU A 135 0.26 -8.80 5.46
CA LEU A 135 1.59 -8.75 6.10
C LEU A 135 2.48 -9.92 5.70
N GLU A 136 3.79 -9.70 5.75
CA GLU A 136 4.77 -10.78 5.76
C GLU A 136 5.03 -11.29 7.18
N CYS A 137 4.84 -12.59 7.41
CA CYS A 137 5.08 -13.25 8.71
C CYS A 137 5.89 -14.55 8.62
N HIS A 138 5.66 -15.39 7.61
CA HIS A 138 6.32 -16.71 7.56
C HIS A 138 7.83 -16.55 7.35
N ASN A 139 8.64 -17.11 8.26
CA ASN A 139 10.10 -16.96 8.32
C ASN A 139 10.63 -15.54 8.62
N SER A 140 9.77 -14.58 8.99
CA SER A 140 10.22 -13.31 9.56
C SER A 140 10.72 -13.49 11.01
N ARG A 141 11.22 -12.41 11.61
CA ARG A 141 11.72 -12.39 12.99
C ARG A 141 10.97 -11.36 13.82
#